data_AF-A0A7V9C8V5-F1
#
_entry.id   AF-A0A7V9C8V5-F1
#
_cell.length_a   1.000
_cell.length_b   1.000
_cell.length_c   1.000
_cell.angle_alpha   90.00
_cell.angle_beta   90.00
_cell.angle_gamma   90.00
#
_symmetry.space_group_name_H-M   'P 1'
#
loop_
_entity.id
_entity.type
_entity.pdbx_description
1 polymer ?
#
loop_
_entity_poly.entity_id
_entity_poly.type
_entity_poly.pdbx_seq_one_letter_code
_entity_poly.pdbx_strand_id
1 'polypeptide(L)' 'MELHLLIAQHRPHITHYSKNDDRRWDYEEINGFDGSIALVTLGCELELREVYEDVEFLPLSIPPLER' A
#
# COMPACT_ATOMS: atom_id res chain seq x y z
N MET A 1 17.08 9.97 7.37
CA MET A 1 15.83 9.68 6.65
C MET A 1 15.21 8.41 7.22
N GLU A 2 13.94 8.47 7.63
CA GLU A 2 13.18 7.35 8.17
C GLU A 2 12.01 7.06 7.23
N LEU A 3 11.58 5.80 7.11
CA LEU A 3 10.51 5.37 6.21
C LEU A 3 9.61 4.34 6.89
N HIS A 4 8.30 4.50 6.74
CA HIS A 4 7.28 3.56 7.22
C HIS A 4 6.31 3.23 6.10
N LEU A 5 6.03 1.94 5.91
CA LEU A 5 5.00 1.43 5.01
C LEU A 5 3.92 0.74 5.82
N LEU A 6 2.67 1.07 5.54
CA LEU A 6 1.50 0.38 6.08
C LEU A 6 0.79 -0.30 4.91
N ILE A 7 0.71 -1.63 4.97
CA ILE A 7 0.13 -2.46 3.91
C ILE A 7 -1.28 -2.88 4.34
N ALA A 8 -2.30 -2.49 3.57
CA ALA A 8 -3.67 -2.89 3.85
C ALA A 8 -3.87 -4.36 3.50
N GLN A 9 -4.51 -5.11 4.39
CA GLN A 9 -4.75 -6.56 4.21
C GLN A 9 -6.05 -6.86 3.44
N HIS A 10 -6.97 -5.90 3.33
CA HIS A 10 -8.32 -6.10 2.80
C HIS A 10 -8.55 -5.48 1.41
N ARG A 11 -7.56 -4.75 0.90
CA ARG A 11 -7.57 -4.13 -0.44
C ARG A 11 -6.13 -3.87 -0.90
N PRO A 12 -5.84 -3.82 -2.21
CA PRO A 12 -4.53 -3.45 -2.71
C PRO A 12 -4.26 -1.96 -2.45
N HIS A 13 -3.66 -1.65 -1.29
CA HIS A 13 -3.44 -0.29 -0.83
C HIS A 13 -2.26 -0.22 0.14
N ILE A 14 -1.34 0.71 -0.12
CA ILE A 14 -0.19 0.99 0.74
C ILE A 14 -0.21 2.46 1.11
N THR A 15 0.04 2.73 2.38
CA THR A 15 0.34 4.08 2.89
C THR A 15 1.83 4.20 3.17
N HIS A 16 2.43 5.27 2.68
CA HIS A 16 3.84 5.55 2.83
C HIS A 16 4.07 6.84 3.59
N TYR A 17 4.95 6.75 4.59
CA TYR A 17 5.48 7.90 5.30
C TYR A 17 6.99 7.94 5.13
N SER A 18 7.52 9.09 4.69
CA SER A 18 8.96 9.33 4.66
C SER A 18 9.31 10.60 5.43
N LYS A 19 10.37 10.53 6.23
CA LYS A 19 10.86 11.68 7.00
C LYS A 19 12.02 12.31 6.26
N ASN A 20 11.77 13.50 5.73
CA ASN A 20 12.77 14.29 5.01
C ASN A 20 13.79 14.93 5.98
N ASP A 21 14.84 15.51 5.42
CA ASP A 21 15.96 16.09 6.18
C ASP A 21 15.54 17.31 7.02
N ASP A 22 14.44 17.98 6.63
CA ASP A 22 13.81 19.06 7.39
C ASP A 22 12.97 18.55 8.59
N ARG A 23 13.06 17.24 8.90
CA ARG A 23 12.31 16.56 9.96
C ARG A 23 10.79 16.59 9.79
N ARG A 24 10.30 16.85 8.57
CA ARG A 24 8.89 16.76 8.23
C ARG A 24 8.57 15.37 7.68
N TRP A 25 7.33 14.96 7.90
CA TRP A 25 6.81 13.72 7.34
C TRP A 25 6.05 14.03 6.06
N ASP A 26 6.48 13.42 4.97
CA ASP A 26 5.75 13.34 3.72
C ASP A 26 4.87 12.09 3.75
N TYR A 27 3.71 12.19 3.10
CA TYR A 27 2.65 11.18 3.11
C TYR A 27 2.17 10.91 1.69
N GLU A 28 2.00 9.64 1.37
CA GLU A 28 1.50 9.18 0.09
C GLU A 28 0.63 7.93 0.25
N GLU A 29 -0.42 7.81 -0.57
CA GLU A 29 -1.25 6.62 -0.69
C GLU A 29 -1.19 6.07 -2.10
N ILE A 30 -0.92 4.78 -2.21
CA ILE A 30 -0.86 4.06 -3.47
C ILE A 30 -1.99 3.02 -3.46
N ASN A 31 -2.83 3.07 -4.49
CA ASN A 31 -4.03 2.25 -4.60
C ASN A 31 -3.98 1.42 -5.89
N GLY A 32 -4.45 0.17 -5.81
CA GLY A 32 -4.54 -0.72 -6.96
C GLY A 32 -3.24 -1.46 -7.28
N PHE A 33 -3.35 -2.55 -8.03
CA PHE A 33 -2.21 -3.42 -8.34
C PHE A 33 -1.17 -2.78 -9.27
N ASP A 34 -1.60 -1.84 -10.12
CA ASP A 34 -0.71 -1.11 -11.05
C ASP A 34 0.10 0.00 -10.37
N GLY A 35 -0.11 0.23 -9.06
CA GLY A 35 0.64 1.20 -8.29
C GLY A 35 2.06 0.71 -7.98
N SER A 36 2.99 1.65 -7.89
CA SER A 36 4.36 1.40 -7.43
C SER A 36 4.79 2.46 -6.43
N ILE A 37 5.81 2.14 -5.63
CA ILE A 37 6.42 3.07 -4.69
C ILE A 37 7.94 3.03 -4.76
N ALA A 38 8.55 4.22 -4.87
CA ALA A 38 10.00 4.36 -4.82
C ALA A 38 10.50 4.37 -3.36
N LEU A 39 11.24 3.33 -2.99
CA LEU A 39 11.89 3.20 -1.68
C LEU A 39 13.31 3.74 -1.78
N VAL A 40 13.44 5.07 -1.78
CA VAL A 40 14.72 5.78 -2.03
C VAL A 40 15.85 5.36 -1.09
N THR A 41 15.55 4.97 0.15
CA THR A 41 16.54 4.48 1.13
C THR A 41 17.09 3.10 0.77
N LEU A 42 16.33 2.30 0.04
CA LEU A 42 16.71 0.97 -0.45
C LEU A 42 17.17 0.99 -1.91
N GLY A 43 16.93 2.09 -2.64
CA GLY A 43 17.29 2.23 -4.04
C GLY A 43 16.49 1.30 -4.97
N CYS A 44 15.27 0.92 -4.58
CA CYS A 44 14.38 0.08 -5.36
C CYS A 44 13.00 0.68 -5.52
N GLU A 45 12.26 0.15 -6.49
CA GLU A 45 10.84 0.37 -6.66
C GLU A 45 10.11 -0.90 -6.22
N LEU A 46 9.00 -0.75 -5.50
CA LEU A 46 8.17 -1.85 -5.03
C LEU A 46 6.81 -1.74 -5.72
N GLU A 47 6.48 -2.71 -6.57
CA GLU A 47 5.17 -2.76 -7.22
C GLU A 47 4.13 -3.38 -6.28
N LEU A 48 2.92 -2.82 -6.22
CA LEU A 48 1.86 -3.36 -5.39
C LEU A 48 1.46 -4.77 -5.83
N ARG A 49 1.51 -5.07 -7.13
CA ARG A 49 1.28 -6.42 -7.66
C ARG A 49 2.24 -7.48 -7.11
N GLU A 50 3.49 -7.11 -6.80
CA GLU A 50 4.47 -8.01 -6.19
C GLU A 50 4.22 -8.15 -4.68
N VAL A 51 3.84 -7.06 -4.00
CA VAL A 51 3.49 -7.08 -2.57
C VAL A 51 2.31 -8.00 -2.28
N TYR A 52 1.32 -8.00 -3.18
CA TYR A 52 0.12 -8.81 -3.08
C TYR A 52 0.17 -10.06 -3.97
N GLU A 53 1.37 -10.52 -4.33
CA GLU A 53 1.54 -11.81 -5.01
C GLU A 53 0.89 -12.92 -4.16
N ASP A 54 0.12 -13.80 -4.81
CA ASP A 54 -0.67 -14.86 -4.19
C ASP A 54 -1.73 -14.40 -3.16
N VAL A 55 -2.12 -13.12 -3.17
CA VAL A 55 -3.24 -12.60 -2.35
C VAL A 55 -4.50 -12.43 -3.20
N GLU A 56 -5.56 -13.13 -2.82
CA GLU A 56 -6.90 -12.97 -3.42
C GLU A 56 -7.80 -12.07 -2.58
N PHE A 57 -8.32 -11.00 -3.19
CA PHE A 57 -9.33 -10.14 -2.56
C PHE A 57 -10.73 -10.62 -2.96
N LEU A 58 -11.39 -11.30 -2.03
CA LEU A 58 -12.78 -11.70 -2.23
C LEU A 58 -13.69 -10.47 -2.20
N PRO A 59 -14.64 -10.34 -3.13
CA PRO A 59 -15.69 -9.34 -3.00
C PRO A 59 -16.43 -9.61 -1.69
N LEU A 60 -16.71 -8.55 -0.92
CA LEU A 60 -17.54 -8.65 0.28
C LEU A 60 -18.85 -9.34 -0.13
N SER A 61 -19.06 -10.57 0.34
CA SER A 61 -20.32 -11.28 0.11
C SER A 61 -21.40 -10.52 0.86
N ILE A 62 -22.21 -9.75 0.15
CA ILE A 62 -23.39 -9.11 0.74
C ILE A 62 -24.34 -10.28 1.07
N PRO A 63 -24.62 -10.57 2.35
CA PRO A 63 -25.58 -11.61 2.67
C PRO A 63 -26.93 -11.22 2.05
N PRO A 64 -27.70 -12.19 1.50
CA PRO A 64 -29.00 -11.89 0.93
C PRO A 64 -29.89 -11.24 1.99
N LEU A 65 -30.55 -10.13 1.63
CA LEU A 65 -31.51 -9.47 2.50
C LEU A 65 -32.67 -10.43 2.77
N GLU A 66 -32.74 -10.97 3.99
CA GLU A 66 -33.86 -11.79 4.43
C GLU A 66 -35.15 -10.97 4.26
N ARG A 67 -36.07 -11.49 3.45
CA ARG A 67 -37.38 -10.88 3.15
C ARG A 67 -38.43 -11.34 4.15
#